data_AF-A0A060WIB9-F1
#
_entry.id   AF-A0A060WIB9-F1
#
_cell.length_a   1.000
_cell.length_b   1.000
_cell.length_c   1.000
_cell.angle_alpha   90.00
_cell.angle_beta   90.00
_cell.angle_gamma   90.00
#
_symmetry.space_group_name_H-M   'P 1'
#
loop_
_entity.id
_entity.type
_entity.pdbx_description
1 polymer ?
#
loop_
_entity_poly.entity_id
_entity_poly.type
_entity_poly.pdbx_seq_one_letter_code
_entity_poly.pdbx_strand_id
1 'polypeptide(L)'
;MDFRPLMCLLVLSLQEVFKILFEVNPAHIWKEIQINVTATSDSDEVNSTLFDNSVKISIPVKYEAGLRFTADRHMKEDHIIVKEGEQHPRVFNGTSVIGEEVKISYTINRDVDMATPPLKLRVKYPYLSPRENILLYLTHVTSSQDVRCHAGHLINPLKINHNNVHTLNLKKETLSDFLVGCKDHPCESFDCSIPHVNNSQVNVTFRVWKPTFIKAEFTSLHMIVHATLENQNTDLFMLSTANHARDVKIQVSKEALGGIPLWIIIVSILIGLLILALVIFALWKAGFFKRKSMEDMEKEDMKN
;
A
#
# COMPACT_ATOMS: atom_id res chain seq x y z
N MET A 1 -10.53 7.99 40.63
CA MET A 1 -10.14 9.40 40.43
C MET A 1 -10.53 10.16 41.68
N ASP A 2 -9.54 10.64 42.43
CA ASP A 2 -9.74 11.72 43.39
C ASP A 2 -10.01 12.98 42.56
N PHE A 3 -11.29 13.34 42.37
CA PHE A 3 -11.60 14.74 42.10
C PHE A 3 -11.22 15.50 43.37
N ARG A 4 -10.02 16.08 43.40
CA ARG A 4 -9.64 16.93 44.53
C ARG A 4 -10.49 18.19 44.43
N PRO A 5 -11.28 18.51 45.46
CA PRO A 5 -12.00 19.78 45.48
C PRO A 5 -10.97 20.90 45.42
N LEU A 6 -11.11 21.78 44.43
CA LEU A 6 -10.33 23.01 44.33
C LEU A 6 -11.16 24.12 44.97
N MET A 7 -10.63 24.72 46.03
CA MET A 7 -11.27 25.85 46.71
C MET A 7 -10.55 27.14 46.33
N CYS A 8 -11.30 28.10 45.79
CA CYS A 8 -10.80 29.43 45.46
C CYS A 8 -11.51 30.46 46.35
N LEU A 9 -10.74 31.27 47.07
CA LEU A 9 -11.26 32.38 47.86
C LEU A 9 -11.43 33.60 46.96
N LEU A 10 -12.64 34.16 46.93
CA LEU A 10 -12.96 35.38 46.20
C LEU A 10 -13.03 36.54 47.20
N VAL A 11 -12.30 37.62 46.95
CA VAL A 11 -12.24 38.78 47.85
C VAL A 11 -12.55 40.06 47.07
N LEU A 12 -13.63 40.74 47.46
CA LEU A 12 -13.97 42.13 47.13
C LEU A 12 -14.04 42.50 45.64
N SER A 13 -15.00 41.92 44.90
CA SER A 13 -15.47 42.49 43.63
C SER A 13 -16.93 42.10 43.33
N LEU A 14 -17.58 42.89 42.46
CA LEU A 14 -18.98 42.67 42.03
C LEU A 14 -19.12 41.49 41.05
N GLN A 15 -18.06 41.16 40.31
CA GLN A 15 -18.01 40.06 39.35
C GLN A 15 -16.55 39.65 39.10
N GLU A 16 -16.25 38.36 39.20
CA GLU A 16 -14.93 37.79 38.88
C GLU A 16 -15.01 36.83 37.70
N VAL A 17 -13.93 36.79 36.91
CA VAL A 17 -13.75 35.80 35.84
C VAL A 17 -12.44 35.07 36.08
N PHE A 18 -12.52 33.79 36.39
CA PHE A 18 -11.35 32.93 36.59
C PHE A 18 -11.20 31.94 35.44
N LYS A 19 -9.96 31.50 35.21
CA LYS A 19 -9.62 30.40 34.30
C LYS A 19 -9.00 29.29 35.11
N ILE A 20 -9.62 28.11 35.07
CA ILE A 20 -9.09 26.90 35.71
C ILE A 20 -8.62 25.96 34.61
N LEU A 21 -7.37 25.52 34.72
CA LEU A 21 -6.77 24.53 33.84
C LEU A 21 -6.81 23.18 34.53
N PHE A 22 -7.41 22.20 33.86
CA PHE A 22 -7.46 20.82 34.33
C PHE A 22 -6.54 19.96 33.45
N GLU A 23 -5.76 19.09 34.08
CA GLU A 23 -5.02 18.04 33.40
C GLU A 23 -5.78 16.72 33.57
N VAL A 24 -6.06 16.04 32.45
CA VAL A 24 -6.82 14.79 32.45
C VAL A 24 -5.85 13.63 32.44
N ASN A 25 -6.04 12.66 33.34
CA ASN A 25 -5.27 11.43 33.34
C ASN A 25 -5.80 10.47 32.23
N PRO A 26 -5.01 10.17 31.17
CA PRO A 26 -5.46 9.35 30.06
C PRO A 26 -5.61 7.86 30.41
N ALA A 27 -5.11 7.41 31.57
CA ALA A 27 -5.27 6.03 32.02
C ALA A 27 -6.70 5.68 32.46
N HIS A 28 -7.55 6.69 32.71
CA HIS A 28 -8.94 6.50 33.10
C HIS A 28 -9.87 7.05 32.03
N ILE A 29 -10.66 6.15 31.42
CA ILE A 29 -11.49 6.46 30.25
C ILE A 29 -12.92 6.73 30.70
N TRP A 30 -13.42 7.92 30.40
CA TRP A 30 -14.77 8.36 30.74
C TRP A 30 -15.43 8.99 29.52
N LYS A 31 -16.72 8.74 29.34
CA LYS A 31 -17.49 9.32 28.23
C LYS A 31 -17.67 10.84 28.39
N GLU A 32 -17.77 11.30 29.63
CA GLU A 32 -18.02 12.68 29.99
C GLU A 32 -17.18 13.07 31.21
N ILE A 33 -16.65 14.30 31.20
CA ILE A 33 -16.09 14.96 32.38
C ILE A 33 -17.21 15.80 33.00
N GLN A 34 -17.55 15.49 34.25
CA GLN A 34 -18.53 16.25 35.02
C GLN A 34 -17.82 17.16 36.02
N ILE A 35 -18.08 18.46 35.92
CA ILE A 35 -17.56 19.48 36.82
C ILE A 35 -18.75 20.07 37.57
N ASN A 36 -18.75 19.93 38.90
CA ASN A 36 -19.72 20.59 39.75
C ASN A 36 -19.07 21.82 40.37
N VAL A 37 -19.64 23.00 40.12
CA VAL A 37 -19.17 24.26 40.70
C VAL A 37 -20.22 24.72 41.67
N THR A 38 -19.82 24.93 42.92
CA THR A 38 -20.69 25.44 43.98
C THR A 38 -20.06 26.70 44.57
N ALA A 39 -20.84 27.76 44.67
CA ALA A 39 -20.48 28.99 45.37
C ALA A 39 -21.07 28.98 46.77
N THR A 40 -20.27 29.39 47.76
CA THR A 40 -20.70 29.51 49.16
C THR A 40 -20.14 30.80 49.74
N SER A 41 -20.88 31.41 50.66
CA SER A 41 -20.47 32.60 51.40
C SER A 41 -20.57 32.33 52.91
N ASP A 42 -19.81 33.09 53.71
CA ASP A 42 -19.90 33.04 55.17
C ASP A 42 -21.15 33.77 55.72
N SER A 43 -21.96 34.38 54.84
CA SER A 43 -23.21 35.05 55.20
C SER A 43 -24.40 34.08 55.17
N ASP A 44 -25.37 34.29 56.05
CA ASP A 44 -26.62 33.52 56.05
C ASP A 44 -27.46 33.84 54.81
N GLU A 45 -27.90 32.79 54.12
CA GLU A 45 -28.75 32.88 52.93
C GLU A 45 -30.11 32.22 53.18
N VAL A 46 -31.18 32.74 52.57
CA VAL A 46 -32.52 32.18 52.71
C VAL A 46 -32.62 30.89 51.90
N ASN A 47 -33.22 29.83 52.47
CA ASN A 47 -33.35 28.53 51.79
C ASN A 47 -33.96 28.60 50.37
N SER A 48 -34.82 29.59 50.11
CA SER A 48 -35.46 29.76 48.81
C SER A 48 -34.53 30.28 47.71
N THR A 49 -33.34 30.78 48.03
CA THR A 49 -32.39 31.32 47.03
C THR A 49 -31.23 30.36 46.74
N LEU A 50 -31.00 29.33 47.58
CA LEU A 50 -29.90 28.37 47.46
C LEU A 50 -29.81 27.58 46.13
N PHE A 51 -30.82 27.67 45.25
CA PHE A 51 -30.93 26.85 44.04
C PHE A 51 -29.99 27.31 42.91
N ASP A 52 -29.47 28.55 42.95
CA ASP A 52 -28.57 29.11 41.94
C ASP A 52 -27.08 28.99 42.32
N ASN A 53 -26.79 28.54 43.54
CA ASN A 53 -25.43 28.38 44.06
C ASN A 53 -24.63 27.25 43.42
N SER A 54 -25.27 26.36 42.62
CA SER A 54 -24.61 25.21 42.02
C SER A 54 -24.89 25.07 40.54
N VAL A 55 -23.85 24.80 39.76
CA VAL A 55 -23.96 24.47 38.33
C VAL A 55 -23.18 23.21 38.00
N LYS A 56 -23.80 22.37 37.17
CA LYS A 56 -23.20 21.14 36.66
C LYS A 56 -22.83 21.31 35.20
N ILE A 57 -21.54 21.19 34.90
CA ILE A 57 -20.99 21.28 33.55
C ILE A 57 -20.65 19.84 33.11
N SER A 58 -21.12 19.42 31.95
CA SER A 58 -20.76 18.14 31.33
C SER A 58 -20.04 18.36 30.01
N ILE A 59 -18.85 17.76 29.87
CA ILE A 59 -18.00 17.88 28.70
C ILE A 59 -17.81 16.48 28.09
N PRO A 60 -18.35 16.19 26.89
CA PRO A 60 -18.13 14.90 26.24
C PRO A 60 -16.67 14.76 25.79
N VAL A 61 -16.11 13.56 25.94
CA VAL A 61 -14.70 13.28 25.62
C VAL A 61 -14.58 12.19 24.57
N LYS A 62 -13.64 12.37 23.64
CA LYS A 62 -13.21 11.34 22.70
C LYS A 62 -11.71 11.10 22.84
N TYR A 63 -11.32 9.83 22.75
CA TYR A 63 -9.94 9.39 22.87
C TYR A 63 -9.39 8.99 21.52
N GLU A 64 -8.22 9.50 21.16
CA GLU A 64 -7.49 8.97 20.02
C GLU A 64 -6.90 7.61 20.37
N ALA A 65 -7.15 6.60 19.52
CA ALA A 65 -6.62 5.27 19.73
C ALA A 65 -5.10 5.26 19.50
N GLY A 66 -4.32 4.99 20.54
CA GLY A 66 -2.87 4.85 20.47
C GLY A 66 -2.45 3.52 19.83
N LEU A 67 -2.31 3.52 18.51
CA LEU A 67 -1.87 2.37 17.75
C LEU A 67 -1.10 2.80 16.51
N ARG A 68 -0.37 1.85 15.93
CA ARG A 68 0.33 1.99 14.66
C ARG A 68 -0.09 0.90 13.70
N PHE A 69 -0.72 1.29 12.59
CA PHE A 69 -1.08 0.40 11.49
C PHE A 69 0.01 0.42 10.41
N THR A 70 0.58 -0.71 10.03
CA THR A 70 1.53 -0.82 8.91
C THR A 70 1.13 -1.94 7.95
N ALA A 71 1.61 -1.84 6.71
CA ALA A 71 1.39 -2.85 5.68
C ALA A 71 2.69 -3.06 4.91
N ASP A 72 3.23 -4.27 4.98
CA ASP A 72 4.51 -4.64 4.37
C ASP A 72 4.26 -5.64 3.24
N ARG A 73 4.79 -5.34 2.05
CA ARG A 73 4.64 -6.19 0.86
C ARG A 73 5.93 -6.99 0.66
N HIS A 74 5.79 -8.30 0.55
CA HIS A 74 6.89 -9.22 0.26
C HIS A 74 6.64 -9.97 -1.06
N MET A 75 7.56 -9.79 -2.00
CA MET A 75 7.59 -10.43 -3.31
C MET A 75 9.03 -10.85 -3.63
N LYS A 76 9.20 -11.80 -4.54
CA LYS A 76 10.54 -12.21 -5.00
C LYS A 76 11.25 -11.09 -5.76
N GLU A 77 10.51 -10.34 -6.56
CA GLU A 77 10.94 -9.19 -7.34
C GLU A 77 9.96 -8.03 -7.10
N ASP A 78 10.43 -6.79 -7.17
CA ASP A 78 9.63 -5.60 -6.80
C ASP A 78 8.47 -5.30 -7.77
N HIS A 79 8.55 -5.82 -8.98
CA HIS A 79 7.53 -5.75 -10.02
C HIS A 79 7.50 -7.07 -10.82
N ILE A 80 6.37 -7.34 -11.45
CA ILE A 80 6.18 -8.55 -12.26
C ILE A 80 6.28 -8.18 -13.73
N ILE A 81 7.15 -8.89 -14.44
CA ILE A 81 7.34 -8.72 -15.88
C ILE A 81 6.70 -9.91 -16.61
N VAL A 82 5.82 -9.61 -17.56
CA VAL A 82 5.27 -10.58 -18.51
C VAL A 82 6.09 -10.51 -19.78
N LYS A 83 6.76 -11.61 -20.13
CA LYS A 83 7.64 -11.67 -21.31
C LYS A 83 6.84 -11.84 -22.58
N GLU A 84 7.39 -11.37 -23.69
CA GLU A 84 6.78 -11.60 -24.99
C GLU A 84 6.81 -13.09 -25.36
N GLY A 85 5.70 -13.60 -25.89
CA GLY A 85 5.57 -15.01 -26.26
C GLY A 85 5.50 -15.98 -25.07
N GLU A 86 5.45 -15.47 -23.83
CA GLU A 86 5.29 -16.30 -22.63
C GLU A 86 3.99 -17.10 -22.71
N GLN A 87 4.12 -18.42 -22.57
CA GLN A 87 2.97 -19.32 -22.61
C GLN A 87 2.49 -19.62 -21.20
N HIS A 88 1.17 -19.63 -21.02
CA HIS A 88 0.56 -20.10 -19.78
C HIS A 88 0.18 -21.59 -19.92
N PRO A 89 0.20 -22.37 -18.82
CA PRO A 89 -0.33 -23.72 -18.85
C PRO A 89 -1.83 -23.72 -19.19
N ARG A 90 -2.29 -24.74 -19.91
CA ARG A 90 -3.72 -24.92 -20.24
C ARG A 90 -4.53 -25.49 -19.06
N VAL A 91 -3.82 -26.07 -18.09
CA VAL A 91 -4.34 -26.80 -16.94
C VAL A 91 -3.58 -26.35 -15.70
N PHE A 92 -4.30 -25.95 -14.65
CA PHE A 92 -3.72 -25.69 -13.34
C PHE A 92 -3.93 -26.89 -12.42
N ASN A 93 -2.83 -27.52 -12.01
CA ASN A 93 -2.79 -28.63 -11.05
C ASN A 93 -2.35 -28.18 -9.64
N GLY A 94 -2.12 -26.88 -9.45
CA GLY A 94 -1.74 -26.28 -8.18
C GLY A 94 -1.80 -24.77 -8.26
N THR A 95 -1.81 -24.10 -7.11
CA THR A 95 -1.77 -22.63 -7.08
C THR A 95 -0.40 -22.09 -7.52
N SER A 96 0.67 -22.88 -7.32
CA SER A 96 2.07 -22.59 -7.70
C SER A 96 2.25 -22.12 -9.14
N VAL A 97 1.47 -22.68 -10.07
CA VAL A 97 1.60 -22.47 -11.53
C VAL A 97 0.75 -21.31 -12.06
N ILE A 98 -0.03 -20.63 -11.22
CA ILE A 98 -0.89 -19.50 -11.62
C ILE A 98 -0.05 -18.27 -12.02
N GLY A 99 1.03 -18.02 -11.28
CA GLY A 99 1.86 -16.83 -11.40
C GLY A 99 2.59 -16.51 -10.10
N GLU A 100 3.16 -15.32 -10.06
CA GLU A 100 3.99 -14.83 -8.96
C GLU A 100 3.17 -14.60 -7.67
N GLU A 101 3.80 -14.94 -6.55
CA GLU A 101 3.19 -14.84 -5.21
C GLU A 101 3.46 -13.46 -4.60
N VAL A 102 2.42 -12.86 -4.02
CA VAL A 102 2.47 -11.57 -3.32
C VAL A 102 1.96 -11.76 -1.91
N LYS A 103 2.84 -11.57 -0.93
CA LYS A 103 2.47 -11.60 0.49
C LYS A 103 2.35 -10.18 1.02
N ILE A 104 1.26 -9.90 1.71
CA ILE A 104 1.01 -8.62 2.37
C ILE A 104 0.80 -8.89 3.85
N SER A 105 1.64 -8.30 4.69
CA SER A 105 1.60 -8.42 6.13
C SER A 105 1.06 -7.13 6.73
N TYR A 106 -0.16 -7.17 7.25
CA TYR A 106 -0.77 -6.07 7.97
C TYR A 106 -0.46 -6.19 9.46
N THR A 107 0.19 -5.19 10.04
CA THR A 107 0.59 -5.19 11.46
C THR A 107 -0.10 -4.04 12.18
N ILE A 108 -0.78 -4.35 13.29
CA ILE A 108 -1.44 -3.39 14.16
C ILE A 108 -0.81 -3.51 15.54
N ASN A 109 0.08 -2.59 15.86
CA ASN A 109 0.72 -2.52 17.16
C ASN A 109 0.04 -1.48 18.03
N ARG A 110 -0.08 -1.78 19.31
CA ARG A 110 -0.61 -0.84 20.31
C ARG A 110 0.53 0.03 20.83
N ASP A 111 0.28 1.32 20.96
CA ASP A 111 1.23 2.23 21.61
C ASP A 111 1.16 2.03 23.13
N VAL A 112 2.31 2.16 23.80
CA VAL A 112 2.44 1.93 25.24
C VAL A 112 1.51 2.89 26.01
N ASP A 113 0.85 2.38 27.04
CA ASP A 113 -0.04 3.11 27.95
C ASP A 113 -1.32 3.74 27.36
N MET A 114 -1.62 3.53 26.08
CA MET A 114 -2.88 4.00 25.48
C MET A 114 -3.87 2.88 25.28
N ALA A 115 -5.16 3.11 25.57
CA ALA A 115 -6.20 2.14 25.29
C ALA A 115 -6.58 2.12 23.80
N THR A 116 -7.00 0.96 23.32
CA THR A 116 -7.44 0.76 21.95
C THR A 116 -8.86 0.20 21.93
N PRO A 117 -9.74 0.67 21.04
CA PRO A 117 -11.05 0.09 20.87
C PRO A 117 -10.93 -1.27 20.14
N PRO A 118 -12.00 -2.08 20.14
CA PRO A 118 -12.14 -3.17 19.18
C PRO A 118 -12.12 -2.61 17.76
N LEU A 119 -11.38 -3.27 16.87
CA LEU A 119 -11.17 -2.82 15.49
C LEU A 119 -11.68 -3.85 14.49
N LYS A 120 -11.95 -3.37 13.29
CA LYS A 120 -12.27 -4.19 12.13
C LYS A 120 -11.36 -3.80 10.98
N LEU A 121 -10.51 -4.73 10.54
CA LEU A 121 -9.67 -4.57 9.36
C LEU A 121 -10.45 -5.07 8.14
N ARG A 122 -10.64 -4.21 7.16
CA ARG A 122 -11.27 -4.53 5.88
C ARG A 122 -10.24 -4.46 4.77
N VAL A 123 -10.07 -5.55 4.03
CA VAL A 123 -9.13 -5.63 2.90
C VAL A 123 -9.93 -5.76 1.62
N LYS A 124 -9.75 -4.80 0.71
CA LYS A 124 -10.42 -4.72 -0.60
C LYS A 124 -9.38 -4.85 -1.71
N TYR A 125 -9.63 -5.71 -2.68
CA TYR A 125 -8.67 -5.99 -3.76
C TYR A 125 -9.35 -6.27 -5.11
N PRO A 126 -8.66 -5.98 -6.23
CA PRO A 126 -9.17 -6.24 -7.58
C PRO A 126 -9.12 -7.73 -7.91
N TYR A 127 -10.26 -8.41 -7.82
CA TYR A 127 -10.37 -9.84 -8.16
C TYR A 127 -10.53 -10.06 -9.67
N LEU A 128 -11.45 -9.30 -10.31
CA LEU A 128 -11.81 -9.44 -11.72
C LEU A 128 -11.52 -8.17 -12.51
N SER A 129 -11.21 -8.35 -13.79
CA SER A 129 -11.12 -7.29 -14.79
C SER A 129 -12.51 -6.88 -15.31
N PRO A 130 -12.62 -5.79 -16.09
CA PRO A 130 -13.89 -5.39 -16.71
C PRO A 130 -14.51 -6.47 -17.60
N ARG A 131 -13.69 -7.35 -18.18
CA ARG A 131 -14.16 -8.50 -18.97
C ARG A 131 -14.29 -9.79 -18.16
N GLU A 132 -14.24 -9.74 -16.83
CA GLU A 132 -14.35 -10.89 -15.91
C GLU A 132 -13.16 -11.86 -16.00
N ASN A 133 -11.97 -11.39 -16.37
CA ASN A 133 -10.75 -12.19 -16.21
C ASN A 133 -10.20 -12.02 -14.79
N ILE A 134 -9.66 -13.07 -14.19
CA ILE A 134 -9.06 -13.00 -12.86
C ILE A 134 -7.78 -12.16 -12.92
N LEU A 135 -7.57 -11.29 -11.93
CA LEU A 135 -6.38 -10.43 -11.77
C LEU A 135 -5.54 -10.88 -10.58
N LEU A 136 -6.08 -10.76 -9.36
CA LEU A 136 -5.46 -11.22 -8.12
C LEU A 136 -6.23 -12.38 -7.52
N TYR A 137 -5.56 -13.50 -7.27
CA TYR A 137 -6.15 -14.70 -6.72
C TYR A 137 -5.77 -14.88 -5.25
N LEU A 138 -6.74 -14.80 -4.34
CA LEU A 138 -6.50 -14.99 -2.91
C LEU A 138 -6.29 -16.47 -2.61
N THR A 139 -5.14 -16.80 -2.01
CA THR A 139 -4.74 -18.20 -1.73
C THR A 139 -4.72 -18.54 -0.25
N HIS A 140 -4.26 -17.62 0.60
CA HIS A 140 -4.18 -17.84 2.04
C HIS A 140 -4.42 -16.55 2.80
N VAL A 141 -5.13 -16.65 3.92
CA VAL A 141 -5.22 -15.60 4.95
C VAL A 141 -4.86 -16.28 6.26
N THR A 142 -3.87 -15.72 6.96
CA THR A 142 -3.44 -16.18 8.29
C THR A 142 -3.40 -15.00 9.22
N SER A 143 -3.67 -15.22 10.50
CA SER A 143 -3.77 -14.16 11.49
C SER A 143 -3.27 -14.62 12.85
N SER A 144 -2.97 -13.67 13.74
CA SER A 144 -2.68 -13.95 15.15
C SER A 144 -3.90 -14.54 15.87
N GLN A 145 -3.69 -15.18 17.03
CA GLN A 145 -4.70 -15.97 17.76
C GLN A 145 -5.97 -15.17 18.09
N ASP A 146 -5.85 -13.88 18.40
CA ASP A 146 -6.97 -13.01 18.79
C ASP A 146 -7.72 -12.40 17.61
N VAL A 147 -7.27 -12.64 16.37
CA VAL A 147 -7.86 -12.04 15.16
C VAL A 147 -8.67 -13.07 14.40
N ARG A 148 -9.90 -12.70 14.02
CA ARG A 148 -10.82 -13.58 13.28
C ARG A 148 -11.15 -13.01 11.91
N CYS A 149 -10.64 -13.64 10.85
CA CYS A 149 -10.87 -13.23 9.47
C CYS A 149 -11.99 -14.05 8.80
N HIS A 150 -12.93 -13.36 8.16
CA HIS A 150 -14.04 -13.97 7.42
C HIS A 150 -13.75 -13.95 5.91
N ALA A 151 -12.73 -14.71 5.48
CA ALA A 151 -12.30 -14.79 4.08
C ALA A 151 -12.50 -16.17 3.45
N GLY A 152 -13.05 -17.15 4.18
CA GLY A 152 -13.04 -18.56 3.77
C GLY A 152 -13.64 -18.87 2.39
N HIS A 153 -14.68 -18.13 1.97
CA HIS A 153 -15.31 -18.31 0.65
C HIS A 153 -14.52 -17.66 -0.50
N LEU A 154 -13.64 -16.71 -0.20
CA LEU A 154 -12.78 -16.01 -1.16
C LEU A 154 -11.41 -16.67 -1.29
N ILE A 155 -11.05 -17.56 -0.35
CA ILE A 155 -9.79 -18.29 -0.37
C ILE A 155 -9.92 -19.44 -1.37
N ASN A 156 -9.06 -19.45 -2.38
CA ASN A 156 -9.01 -20.46 -3.43
C ASN A 156 -10.41 -20.84 -3.96
N PRO A 157 -11.21 -19.87 -4.47
CA PRO A 157 -12.61 -20.08 -4.81
C PRO A 157 -12.82 -21.15 -5.89
N LEU A 158 -11.85 -21.29 -6.81
CA LEU A 158 -11.85 -22.33 -7.84
C LEU A 158 -11.41 -23.71 -7.31
N LYS A 159 -11.09 -23.82 -6.02
CA LYS A 159 -10.64 -25.04 -5.35
C LYS A 159 -9.53 -25.75 -6.14
N ILE A 160 -8.58 -24.96 -6.67
CA ILE A 160 -7.49 -25.48 -7.50
C ILE A 160 -6.62 -26.34 -6.61
N ASN A 161 -6.51 -27.61 -6.96
CA ASN A 161 -5.65 -28.61 -6.34
C ASN A 161 -5.25 -29.65 -7.39
N HIS A 162 -4.49 -30.68 -7.01
CA HIS A 162 -4.05 -31.71 -7.95
C HIS A 162 -5.21 -32.52 -8.59
N ASN A 163 -6.39 -32.53 -7.97
CA ASN A 163 -7.54 -33.35 -8.35
C ASN A 163 -8.63 -32.57 -9.10
N ASN A 164 -8.61 -31.23 -9.06
CA ASN A 164 -9.60 -30.35 -9.68
C ASN A 164 -8.92 -29.42 -10.68
N VAL A 165 -8.93 -29.85 -11.95
CA VAL A 165 -8.32 -29.16 -13.07
C VAL A 165 -9.29 -28.14 -13.65
N HIS A 166 -8.90 -26.87 -13.64
CA HIS A 166 -9.66 -25.80 -14.27
C HIS A 166 -9.14 -25.47 -15.67
N THR A 167 -10.06 -25.43 -16.64
CA THR A 167 -9.82 -24.88 -17.97
C THR A 167 -10.18 -23.40 -18.01
N LEU A 168 -9.30 -22.63 -18.62
CA LEU A 168 -9.40 -21.18 -18.69
C LEU A 168 -10.24 -20.71 -19.87
N ASN A 169 -11.25 -19.90 -19.62
CA ASN A 169 -11.94 -19.12 -20.66
C ASN A 169 -11.52 -17.65 -20.58
N LEU A 170 -10.31 -17.34 -21.07
CA LEU A 170 -9.83 -15.95 -21.06
C LEU A 170 -10.46 -15.15 -22.19
N LYS A 171 -10.91 -13.94 -21.89
CA LYS A 171 -11.36 -12.96 -22.88
C LYS A 171 -10.22 -11.99 -23.19
N LYS A 172 -9.93 -11.71 -24.47
CA LYS A 172 -8.90 -10.71 -24.83
C LYS A 172 -9.38 -9.32 -24.41
N GLU A 173 -8.54 -8.52 -23.76
CA GLU A 173 -8.94 -7.17 -23.31
C GLU A 173 -7.77 -6.19 -23.36
N THR A 174 -8.09 -4.90 -23.42
CA THR A 174 -7.11 -3.84 -23.24
C THR A 174 -7.22 -3.34 -21.81
N LEU A 175 -6.17 -3.50 -21.02
CA LEU A 175 -6.13 -3.00 -19.66
C LEU A 175 -5.55 -1.60 -19.71
N SER A 176 -6.28 -0.59 -19.23
CA SER A 176 -5.76 0.77 -19.14
C SER A 176 -4.94 0.96 -17.86
N ASP A 177 -3.98 1.88 -17.88
CA ASP A 177 -3.12 2.21 -16.73
C ASP A 177 -3.92 2.64 -15.48
N PHE A 178 -5.16 3.09 -15.69
CA PHE A 178 -6.10 3.55 -14.65
C PHE A 178 -6.97 2.45 -14.04
N LEU A 179 -6.93 1.23 -14.60
CA LEU A 179 -7.90 0.18 -14.35
C LEU A 179 -7.49 -0.79 -13.25
N VAL A 180 -7.06 -0.30 -12.08
CA VAL A 180 -6.96 -1.18 -10.90
C VAL A 180 -7.07 -0.49 -9.52
N GLY A 181 -7.71 0.67 -9.47
CA GLY A 181 -8.32 1.16 -8.23
C GLY A 181 -9.76 0.63 -8.16
N CYS A 182 -10.20 0.16 -6.99
CA CYS A 182 -11.57 -0.32 -6.74
C CYS A 182 -12.66 0.78 -6.80
N LYS A 183 -12.48 1.79 -7.66
CA LYS A 183 -13.38 2.93 -7.87
C LYS A 183 -14.40 2.66 -8.98
N ASP A 184 -13.95 2.11 -10.10
CA ASP A 184 -14.79 1.95 -11.30
C ASP A 184 -15.26 0.51 -11.55
N HIS A 185 -14.74 -0.47 -10.81
CA HIS A 185 -15.01 -1.91 -11.00
C HIS A 185 -15.26 -2.62 -9.66
N PRO A 186 -16.12 -3.67 -9.65
CA PRO A 186 -16.39 -4.44 -8.44
C PRO A 186 -15.12 -5.15 -7.96
N CYS A 187 -14.71 -4.83 -6.75
CA CYS A 187 -13.64 -5.52 -6.05
C CYS A 187 -14.23 -6.43 -4.99
N GLU A 188 -13.47 -7.48 -4.68
CA GLU A 188 -13.79 -8.33 -3.54
C GLU A 188 -13.25 -7.73 -2.26
N SER A 189 -13.91 -8.04 -1.15
CA SER A 189 -13.47 -7.60 0.17
C SER A 189 -13.77 -8.63 1.25
N PHE A 190 -12.85 -8.75 2.20
CA PHE A 190 -13.07 -9.51 3.43
C PHE A 190 -12.71 -8.69 4.66
N ASP A 191 -13.30 -9.11 5.77
CA ASP A 191 -13.19 -8.42 7.05
C ASP A 191 -12.52 -9.32 8.09
N CYS A 192 -11.64 -8.74 8.89
CA CYS A 192 -11.03 -9.35 10.07
C CYS A 192 -11.42 -8.57 11.33
N SER A 193 -12.02 -9.26 12.29
CA SER A 193 -12.33 -8.70 13.61
C SER A 193 -11.12 -8.80 14.52
N ILE A 194 -10.78 -7.69 15.17
CA ILE A 194 -9.65 -7.55 16.09
C ILE A 194 -10.22 -7.03 17.42
N PRO A 195 -10.71 -7.92 18.31
CA PRO A 195 -11.34 -7.52 19.57
C PRO A 195 -10.37 -6.82 20.53
N HIS A 196 -9.11 -7.27 20.55
CA HIS A 196 -8.05 -6.71 21.38
C HIS A 196 -6.78 -6.53 20.54
N VAL A 197 -6.17 -5.35 20.62
CA VAL A 197 -4.92 -5.06 19.92
C VAL A 197 -3.75 -5.46 20.81
N ASN A 198 -3.04 -6.53 20.43
CA ASN A 198 -1.83 -7.00 21.10
C ASN A 198 -0.82 -7.47 20.05
N ASN A 199 -0.18 -6.50 19.37
CA ASN A 199 0.71 -6.76 18.22
C ASN A 199 0.07 -7.70 17.19
N SER A 200 -1.16 -7.35 16.80
CA SER A 200 -2.00 -8.18 15.96
C SER A 200 -1.48 -8.15 14.52
N GLN A 201 -1.36 -9.32 13.89
CA GLN A 201 -0.85 -9.45 12.54
C GLN A 201 -1.85 -10.23 11.67
N VAL A 202 -2.06 -9.77 10.44
CA VAL A 202 -2.86 -10.44 9.41
C VAL A 202 -2.01 -10.55 8.14
N ASN A 203 -1.68 -11.77 7.76
CA ASN A 203 -0.89 -12.06 6.57
C ASN A 203 -1.79 -12.59 5.47
N VAL A 204 -1.78 -11.91 4.33
CA VAL A 204 -2.62 -12.19 3.17
C VAL A 204 -1.72 -12.58 2.01
N THR A 205 -1.99 -13.73 1.39
CA THR A 205 -1.21 -14.23 0.26
C THR A 205 -2.06 -14.26 -1.00
N PHE A 206 -1.65 -13.46 -1.98
CA PHE A 206 -2.22 -13.43 -3.31
C PHE A 206 -1.30 -14.10 -4.32
N ARG A 207 -1.88 -14.52 -5.44
CA ARG A 207 -1.16 -14.85 -6.65
C ARG A 207 -1.65 -13.99 -7.79
N VAL A 208 -0.71 -13.42 -8.54
CA VAL A 208 -1.06 -12.70 -9.76
C VAL A 208 -1.48 -13.72 -10.81
N TRP A 209 -2.65 -13.52 -11.40
CA TRP A 209 -3.17 -14.41 -12.44
C TRP A 209 -2.50 -14.10 -13.77
N LYS A 210 -1.25 -14.54 -13.90
CA LYS A 210 -0.38 -14.29 -15.06
C LYS A 210 -1.03 -14.54 -16.43
N PRO A 211 -1.87 -15.58 -16.64
CA PRO A 211 -2.55 -15.81 -17.91
C PRO A 211 -3.31 -14.59 -18.44
N THR A 212 -3.99 -13.84 -17.55
CA THR A 212 -4.78 -12.66 -17.94
C THR A 212 -3.87 -11.60 -18.55
N PHE A 213 -2.74 -11.35 -17.91
CA PHE A 213 -1.74 -10.37 -18.37
C PHE A 213 -0.98 -10.83 -19.62
N ILE A 214 -0.79 -12.14 -19.81
CA ILE A 214 -0.24 -12.66 -21.07
C ILE A 214 -1.17 -12.31 -22.24
N LYS A 215 -2.49 -12.53 -22.09
CA LYS A 215 -3.48 -12.32 -23.16
C LYS A 215 -3.90 -10.86 -23.34
N ALA A 216 -3.84 -10.05 -22.29
CA ALA A 216 -4.24 -8.65 -22.32
C ALA A 216 -3.23 -7.76 -23.06
N GLU A 217 -3.72 -6.65 -23.61
CA GLU A 217 -2.92 -5.58 -24.21
C GLU A 217 -2.73 -4.46 -23.17
N PHE A 218 -1.50 -4.21 -22.73
CA PHE A 218 -1.11 -3.13 -21.82
C PHE A 218 0.42 -2.95 -21.83
N THR A 219 0.91 -1.81 -21.35
CA THR A 219 2.35 -1.55 -21.19
C THR A 219 2.80 -1.75 -19.75
N SER A 220 2.14 -1.08 -18.80
CA SER A 220 2.41 -1.22 -17.37
C SER A 220 1.18 -0.80 -16.57
N LEU A 221 0.81 -1.57 -15.56
CA LEU A 221 -0.33 -1.28 -14.69
C LEU A 221 0.04 -1.48 -13.21
N HIS A 222 -0.76 -0.89 -12.34
CA HIS A 222 -0.61 -1.02 -10.89
C HIS A 222 -1.91 -1.52 -10.27
N MET A 223 -1.89 -2.72 -9.68
CA MET A 223 -2.98 -3.25 -8.88
C MET A 223 -2.88 -2.75 -7.44
N ILE A 224 -3.97 -2.19 -6.89
CA ILE A 224 -3.96 -1.65 -5.53
C ILE A 224 -4.80 -2.53 -4.61
N VAL A 225 -4.19 -3.03 -3.55
CA VAL A 225 -4.88 -3.66 -2.42
C VAL A 225 -5.07 -2.61 -1.34
N HIS A 226 -6.32 -2.25 -1.08
CA HIS A 226 -6.72 -1.21 -0.13
C HIS A 226 -7.15 -1.84 1.19
N ALA A 227 -6.48 -1.50 2.28
CA ALA A 227 -6.84 -1.97 3.62
C ALA A 227 -7.28 -0.80 4.50
N THR A 228 -8.46 -0.91 5.11
CA THR A 228 -9.03 0.11 6.01
C THR A 228 -9.23 -0.45 7.40
N LEU A 229 -8.91 0.37 8.40
CA LEU A 229 -9.09 0.04 9.81
C LEU A 229 -10.28 0.84 10.34
N GLU A 230 -11.33 0.14 10.75
CA GLU A 230 -12.57 0.72 11.23
C GLU A 230 -12.68 0.59 12.76
N ASN A 231 -13.02 1.70 13.43
CA ASN A 231 -13.34 1.70 14.85
C ASN A 231 -14.73 1.08 15.08
N GLN A 232 -14.84 0.08 15.96
CA GLN A 232 -16.14 -0.47 16.35
C GLN A 232 -16.80 0.29 17.53
N ASN A 233 -16.07 1.18 18.21
CA ASN A 233 -16.56 2.03 19.29
C ASN A 233 -16.33 3.52 18.98
N THR A 234 -17.13 4.07 18.05
CA THR A 234 -17.04 5.46 17.57
C THR A 234 -17.50 6.51 18.57
N ASP A 235 -18.17 6.07 19.64
CA ASP A 235 -18.71 6.96 20.67
C ASP A 235 -17.61 7.46 21.60
N LEU A 236 -16.66 6.59 21.97
CA LEU A 236 -15.55 6.93 22.86
C LEU A 236 -14.23 7.13 22.15
N PHE A 237 -13.99 6.44 21.03
CA PHE A 237 -12.69 6.45 20.36
C PHE A 237 -12.74 7.07 18.97
N MET A 238 -11.60 7.61 18.54
CA MET A 238 -11.34 8.04 17.18
C MET A 238 -10.01 7.47 16.69
N LEU A 239 -9.95 7.06 15.42
CA LEU A 239 -8.69 6.69 14.80
C LEU A 239 -8.02 7.94 14.24
N SER A 240 -6.71 8.01 14.42
CA SER A 240 -5.86 8.96 13.69
C SER A 240 -6.00 8.75 12.18
N THR A 241 -6.02 9.83 11.41
CA THR A 241 -6.01 9.77 9.93
C THR A 241 -4.85 8.94 9.41
N ALA A 242 -3.69 9.00 10.08
CA ALA A 242 -2.51 8.23 9.74
C ALA A 242 -2.73 6.72 9.87
N ASN A 243 -3.67 6.25 10.70
CA ASN A 243 -3.94 4.84 10.94
C ASN A 243 -5.19 4.31 10.23
N HIS A 244 -5.86 5.15 9.44
CA HIS A 244 -7.14 4.81 8.83
C HIS A 244 -7.01 3.80 7.68
N ALA A 245 -6.00 3.94 6.81
CA ALA A 245 -5.89 3.11 5.61
C ALA A 245 -4.45 2.86 5.15
N ARG A 246 -4.21 1.74 4.45
CA ARG A 246 -2.95 1.36 3.81
C ARG A 246 -3.21 0.84 2.40
N ASP A 247 -2.48 1.41 1.44
CA ASP A 247 -2.52 0.99 0.04
C ASP A 247 -1.23 0.24 -0.31
N VAL A 248 -1.39 -0.98 -0.82
CA VAL A 248 -0.28 -1.77 -1.33
C VAL A 248 -0.41 -1.89 -2.84
N LYS A 249 0.57 -1.33 -3.56
CA LYS A 249 0.62 -1.38 -5.02
C LYS A 249 1.34 -2.64 -5.48
N ILE A 250 0.89 -3.26 -6.55
CA ILE A 250 1.50 -4.41 -7.21
C ILE A 250 1.64 -4.03 -8.67
N GLN A 251 2.88 -3.86 -9.13
CA GLN A 251 3.16 -3.44 -10.50
C GLN A 251 3.29 -4.67 -11.40
N VAL A 252 2.61 -4.64 -12.55
CA VAL A 252 2.76 -5.61 -13.63
C VAL A 252 3.06 -4.86 -14.91
N SER A 253 4.15 -5.20 -15.56
CA SER A 253 4.53 -4.66 -16.86
C SER A 253 4.62 -5.77 -17.89
N LYS A 254 4.37 -5.41 -19.13
CA LYS A 254 4.66 -6.27 -20.27
C LYS A 254 5.98 -5.79 -20.85
N GLU A 255 6.89 -6.71 -21.18
CA GLU A 255 8.04 -6.35 -21.98
C GLU A 255 7.51 -5.72 -23.27
N ALA A 256 7.78 -4.43 -23.43
CA ALA A 256 7.51 -3.76 -24.69
C ALA A 256 8.35 -4.45 -25.76
N LEU A 257 7.88 -4.43 -27.01
CA LEU A 257 8.66 -4.69 -28.22
C LEU A 257 9.81 -3.67 -28.32
N GLY A 258 10.77 -3.78 -27.41
CA GLY A 258 12.01 -3.02 -27.37
C GLY A 258 13.07 -3.81 -28.12
N GLY A 259 12.72 -4.38 -29.27
CA GLY A 259 13.74 -4.61 -30.29
C GLY A 259 14.43 -3.26 -30.54
N ILE A 260 15.76 -3.27 -30.62
CA ILE A 260 16.52 -2.05 -30.92
C ILE A 260 15.88 -1.41 -32.16
N PRO A 261 15.38 -0.16 -32.08
CA PRO A 261 14.68 0.44 -33.20
C PRO A 261 15.56 0.37 -34.45
N LEU A 262 14.98 -0.06 -35.58
CA LEU A 262 15.75 -0.23 -36.83
C LEU A 262 16.50 1.05 -37.24
N TRP A 263 15.96 2.23 -36.88
CA TRP A 263 16.66 3.49 -37.10
C TRP A 263 18.01 3.57 -36.36
N ILE A 264 18.13 3.01 -35.15
CA ILE A 264 19.38 3.00 -34.38
C ILE A 264 20.42 2.14 -35.09
N ILE A 265 20.01 0.98 -35.62
CA ILE A 265 20.88 0.10 -36.39
C ILE A 265 21.39 0.82 -37.65
N ILE A 266 20.49 1.49 -38.39
CA ILE A 266 20.85 2.26 -39.59
C ILE A 266 21.84 3.38 -39.24
N VAL A 267 21.57 4.15 -38.18
CA VAL A 267 22.44 5.25 -37.73
C VAL A 267 23.82 4.74 -37.30
N SER A 268 23.88 3.63 -36.57
CA SER A 268 25.15 3.00 -36.18
C SER A 268 25.99 2.56 -37.39
N ILE A 269 25.37 1.98 -38.41
CA ILE A 269 26.08 1.59 -39.65
C ILE A 269 26.62 2.83 -40.38
N LEU A 270 25.82 3.90 -40.46
CA LEU A 270 26.19 5.13 -41.15
C LEU A 270 27.38 5.84 -40.47
N ILE A 271 27.36 5.91 -39.14
CA ILE A 271 28.49 6.44 -38.35
C ILE A 271 29.72 5.53 -38.48
N GLY A 272 29.54 4.21 -38.43
CA GLY A 272 30.64 3.26 -38.61
C GLY A 272 31.33 3.40 -39.97
N LEU A 273 30.56 3.55 -41.05
CA LEU A 273 31.09 3.78 -42.40
C LEU A 273 31.79 5.14 -42.52
N LEU A 274 31.24 6.19 -41.90
CA LEU A 274 31.87 7.51 -41.87
C LEU A 274 33.24 7.46 -41.19
N ILE A 275 33.33 6.82 -40.02
CA ILE A 275 34.59 6.65 -39.30
C ILE A 275 35.57 5.82 -40.13
N LEU A 276 35.12 4.72 -40.74
CA LEU A 276 35.96 3.88 -41.59
C LEU A 276 36.54 4.68 -42.77
N ALA A 277 35.72 5.51 -43.43
CA ALA A 277 36.16 6.37 -44.52
C ALA A 277 37.21 7.40 -44.06
N LEU A 278 37.02 8.01 -42.88
CA LEU A 278 37.98 8.94 -42.29
C LEU A 278 39.31 8.25 -41.95
N VAL A 279 39.28 7.02 -41.45
CA VAL A 279 40.49 6.24 -41.15
C VAL A 279 41.25 5.89 -42.44
N ILE A 280 40.55 5.43 -43.48
CA ILE A 280 41.18 5.16 -44.79
C ILE A 280 41.81 6.43 -45.35
N PHE A 281 41.11 7.56 -45.27
CA PHE A 281 41.63 8.86 -45.73
C PHE A 281 42.87 9.29 -44.93
N ALA A 282 42.87 9.12 -43.61
CA ALA A 282 44.02 9.40 -42.76
C ALA A 282 45.22 8.50 -43.10
N LEU A 283 45.01 7.19 -43.28
CA LEU A 283 46.05 6.23 -43.65
C LEU A 283 46.60 6.49 -45.06
N TRP A 284 45.75 6.90 -45.99
CA TRP A 284 46.16 7.32 -47.33
C TRP A 284 47.05 8.58 -47.29
N LYS A 285 46.64 9.58 -46.51
CA LYS A 285 47.42 10.81 -46.32
C LYS A 285 48.73 10.59 -45.56
N ALA A 286 48.74 9.66 -44.59
CA ALA A 286 49.95 9.26 -43.87
C ALA A 286 50.91 8.41 -44.72
N GLY A 287 50.57 8.10 -45.97
CA GLY A 287 51.45 7.38 -46.89
C GLY A 287 51.49 5.88 -46.68
N PHE A 288 50.61 5.30 -45.86
CA PHE A 288 50.58 3.86 -45.57
C PHE A 288 50.29 3.01 -46.82
N PHE A 289 49.54 3.56 -47.79
CA PHE A 289 49.22 2.89 -49.06
C PHE A 289 50.17 3.22 -50.22
N LYS A 290 51.23 4.01 -50.01
CA LYS A 290 52.29 4.18 -51.02
C LYS A 290 53.17 2.94 -51.03
N ARG A 291 52.80 1.94 -51.85
CA ARG A 291 53.77 0.92 -52.28
C ARG A 291 54.89 1.61 -53.05
N LYS A 292 56.14 1.37 -52.67
CA LYS A 292 57.27 1.55 -53.59
C LYS A 292 56.96 0.76 -54.86
N SER A 293 57.03 1.43 -56.01
CA SER A 293 56.99 0.76 -57.31
C SER A 293 58.13 -0.27 -57.35
N MET A 294 57.89 -1.45 -57.93
CA MET A 294 58.97 -2.44 -58.16
C MET A 294 60.13 -1.84 -58.98
N GLU A 295 59.88 -0.77 -59.74
CA GLU A 295 60.91 -0.04 -60.50
C GLU A 295 61.95 0.66 -59.61
N ASP A 296 61.65 0.91 -58.33
CA ASP A 296 62.61 1.50 -57.38
C ASP A 296 63.48 0.44 -56.69
N MET A 297 63.10 -0.84 -56.70
CA MET A 297 63.89 -1.92 -56.11
C MET A 297 64.93 -2.47 -57.11
N GLU A 298 64.63 -2.53 -58.40
CA GLU A 298 65.60 -2.97 -59.43
C GLU A 298 66.75 -1.97 -59.65
N LYS A 299 66.60 -0.70 -59.25
CA LYS A 299 67.67 0.31 -59.39
C LYS A 299 68.66 0.34 -58.23
N GLU A 300 68.33 -0.23 -57.06
CA GLU A 300 69.26 -0.31 -55.92
C GLU A 300 70.15 -1.57 -56.01
N ASP A 301 69.66 -2.69 -56.56
CA ASP A 301 70.46 -3.91 -56.73
C ASP A 301 71.44 -3.86 -57.93
N MET A 302 71.29 -2.88 -58.84
CA MET A 302 72.24 -2.67 -59.96
C MET A 302 73.34 -1.64 -59.64
N LYS A 303 73.42 -1.16 -58.39
CA LYS A 303 74.36 -0.11 -57.97
C LYS A 303 75.25 -0.49 -56.79
N ASN A 304 75.34 -1.77 -56.44
CA ASN A 304 76.27 -2.32 -55.45
C ASN A 304 77.16 -3.40 -56.07
#